data_AF-A0A7W3V1V0-F1
#
_entry.id   AF-A0A7W3V1V0-F1
#
_cell.length_a   1.000
_cell.length_b   1.000
_cell.length_c   1.000
_cell.angle_alpha   90.00
_cell.angle_beta   90.00
_cell.angle_gamma   90.00
#
_symmetry.space_group_name_H-M   'P 1'
#
loop_
_entity.id
_entity.type
_entity.pdbx_description
1 polymer ?
#
loop_
_entity_poly.entity_id
_entity_poly.type
_entity_poly.pdbx_seq_one_letter_code
_entity_poly.pdbx_strand_id
1 'polypeptide(L)'
;IRAVAIDMTTAYELEIKAHCPNAEVVYDLFHVVAKYGREVIDRVRVDQANQLRQDKPARRVIKSSRWLLLRNRRNLEHPQRVRLDELLQANQPLLTTYLMRDELKRLWFYRHPSWARKAWDHWLEQAQGSGIAALEHFAHKLKAYLHGILSRCRHRLNTSIVEGINNTIKVIKRRAYGYRDQEYFFLKIRAAFPGILR
;
A
#
# COMPACT_ATOMS: atom_id res chain seq x y z
N ILE A 1 -16.75 -15.00 14.02
CA ILE A 1 -15.95 -13.85 13.54
C ILE A 1 -16.79 -13.11 12.49
N ARG A 2 -16.88 -11.77 12.53
CA ARG A 2 -17.71 -11.00 11.57
C ARG A 2 -16.92 -10.42 10.39
N ALA A 3 -15.65 -10.06 10.61
CA ALA A 3 -14.76 -9.57 9.57
C ALA A 3 -13.31 -9.84 9.95
N VAL A 4 -12.43 -9.92 8.95
CA VAL A 4 -10.99 -10.15 9.11
C VAL A 4 -10.24 -9.15 8.23
N ALA A 5 -9.30 -8.40 8.83
CA ALA A 5 -8.37 -7.58 8.06
C ALA A 5 -7.16 -8.41 7.64
N ILE A 6 -6.84 -8.36 6.35
CA ILE A 6 -5.70 -9.10 5.78
C ILE A 6 -4.93 -8.27 4.77
N ASP A 7 -3.71 -8.72 4.53
CA ASP A 7 -2.93 -8.38 3.35
C ASP A 7 -3.65 -8.83 2.08
N MET A 8 -3.32 -8.20 0.95
CA MET A 8 -3.91 -8.53 -0.34
C MET A 8 -3.30 -9.81 -0.94
N THR A 9 -3.65 -10.95 -0.34
CA THR A 9 -3.18 -12.31 -0.67
C THR A 9 -4.36 -13.25 -0.83
N THR A 10 -4.48 -13.88 -2.00
CA THR A 10 -5.57 -14.83 -2.32
C THR A 10 -5.56 -16.04 -1.39
N ALA A 11 -4.39 -16.54 -0.99
CA ALA A 11 -4.29 -17.71 -0.09
C ALA A 11 -5.00 -17.46 1.25
N TYR A 12 -4.77 -16.32 1.91
CA TYR A 12 -5.43 -16.00 3.17
C TYR A 12 -6.94 -15.86 3.02
N GLU A 13 -7.40 -15.26 1.92
CA GLU A 13 -8.82 -15.16 1.65
C GLU A 13 -9.49 -16.54 1.47
N LEU A 14 -8.83 -17.47 0.78
CA LEU A 14 -9.34 -18.83 0.62
C LEU A 14 -9.49 -19.55 1.97
N GLU A 15 -8.45 -19.46 2.83
CA GLU A 15 -8.49 -20.04 4.17
C GLU A 15 -9.59 -19.41 5.04
N ILE A 16 -9.76 -18.09 4.97
CA ILE A 16 -10.82 -17.39 5.71
C ILE A 16 -12.20 -17.84 5.22
N LYS A 17 -12.39 -18.00 3.91
CA LYS A 17 -13.68 -18.48 3.37
C LYS A 17 -13.96 -19.92 3.79
N ALA A 18 -12.93 -20.77 3.86
CA ALA A 18 -13.08 -22.16 4.30
C ALA A 18 -13.46 -22.27 5.78
N HIS A 19 -12.79 -21.51 6.66
CA HIS A 19 -12.96 -21.65 8.11
C HIS A 19 -13.92 -20.63 8.75
N CYS A 20 -14.18 -19.52 8.08
CA CYS A 20 -15.01 -18.40 8.52
C CYS A 20 -15.88 -17.87 7.37
N PRO A 21 -16.77 -18.68 6.78
CA PRO A 21 -17.49 -18.34 5.53
C PRO A 21 -18.35 -17.08 5.64
N ASN A 22 -18.80 -16.73 6.84
CA ASN A 22 -19.63 -15.55 7.10
C ASN A 22 -18.81 -14.28 7.39
N ALA A 23 -17.47 -14.37 7.44
CA ALA A 23 -16.63 -13.22 7.74
C ALA A 23 -16.34 -12.39 6.48
N GLU A 24 -16.56 -11.08 6.56
CA GLU A 24 -16.13 -10.18 5.50
C GLU A 24 -14.61 -9.98 5.52
N VAL A 25 -13.98 -10.10 4.35
CA VAL A 25 -12.57 -9.76 4.16
C VAL A 25 -12.43 -8.25 4.04
N VAL A 26 -11.46 -7.68 4.74
CA VAL A 26 -11.09 -6.25 4.65
C VAL A 26 -9.63 -6.15 4.23
N TYR A 27 -9.33 -5.60 3.06
CA TYR A 27 -7.94 -5.41 2.65
C TYR A 27 -7.35 -4.15 3.26
N ASP A 28 -6.15 -4.28 3.80
CA ASP A 28 -5.46 -3.18 4.44
C ASP A 28 -4.91 -2.14 3.43
N LEU A 29 -5.12 -0.86 3.75
CA LEU A 29 -4.71 0.29 2.94
C LEU A 29 -3.21 0.29 2.66
N PHE A 30 -2.39 0.02 3.67
CA PHE A 30 -0.94 0.12 3.55
C PHE A 30 -0.41 -0.89 2.54
N HIS A 31 -0.96 -2.11 2.51
CA HIS A 31 -0.53 -3.14 1.57
C HIS A 31 -0.89 -2.79 0.12
N VAL A 32 -2.10 -2.25 -0.12
CA VAL A 32 -2.49 -1.81 -1.47
C VAL A 32 -1.64 -0.61 -1.92
N VAL A 33 -1.43 0.39 -1.06
CA VAL A 33 -0.61 1.57 -1.39
C VAL A 33 0.86 1.19 -1.60
N ALA A 34 1.41 0.28 -0.79
CA ALA A 34 2.77 -0.21 -0.96
C ALA A 34 2.92 -0.99 -2.27
N LYS A 35 1.92 -1.80 -2.64
CA LYS A 35 1.88 -2.50 -3.93
C LYS A 35 1.81 -1.51 -5.10
N TYR A 36 0.93 -0.49 -5.02
CA TYR A 36 0.86 0.59 -6.01
C TYR A 36 2.21 1.30 -6.18
N GLY A 37 2.88 1.62 -5.06
CA GLY A 37 4.20 2.25 -5.11
C GLY A 37 5.24 1.42 -5.87
N ARG A 38 5.24 0.10 -5.68
CA ARG A 38 6.16 -0.83 -6.35
C ARG A 38 5.81 -1.11 -7.81
N GLU A 39 4.52 -1.30 -8.11
CA GLU A 39 4.08 -1.76 -9.44
C GLU A 39 3.82 -0.61 -10.40
N VAL A 40 3.42 0.57 -9.90
CA VAL A 40 3.05 1.73 -10.71
C VAL A 40 4.12 2.81 -10.64
N ILE A 41 4.30 3.45 -9.46
CA ILE A 41 5.19 4.61 -9.32
C ILE A 41 6.62 4.24 -9.70
N ASP A 42 7.13 3.14 -9.17
CA ASP A 42 8.50 2.71 -9.47
C ASP A 42 8.70 2.34 -10.93
N ARG A 43 7.72 1.68 -11.54
CA ARG A 43 7.78 1.30 -12.96
C ARG A 43 7.83 2.56 -13.82
N VAL A 44 6.88 3.48 -13.65
CA VAL A 44 6.84 4.74 -14.40
C VAL A 44 8.10 5.55 -14.16
N ARG A 45 8.58 5.68 -12.92
CA ARG A 45 9.85 6.36 -12.62
C ARG A 45 11.03 5.76 -13.38
N VAL A 46 11.12 4.42 -13.47
CA VAL A 46 12.18 3.74 -14.22
C VAL A 46 12.04 4.02 -15.73
N ASP A 47 10.83 3.97 -16.27
CA ASP A 47 10.57 4.23 -17.68
C ASP A 47 10.90 5.68 -18.07
N GLN A 48 10.48 6.64 -17.24
CA GLN A 48 10.81 8.06 -17.41
C GLN A 48 12.33 8.32 -17.30
N ALA A 49 13.01 7.69 -16.33
CA ALA A 49 14.46 7.78 -16.24
C ALA A 49 15.17 7.14 -17.45
N ASN A 50 14.56 6.15 -18.10
CA ASN A 50 15.12 5.51 -19.29
C ASN A 50 14.94 6.35 -20.56
N GLN A 51 13.90 7.18 -20.65
CA GLN A 51 13.74 8.14 -21.75
C GLN A 51 14.88 9.17 -21.77
N LEU A 52 15.39 9.54 -20.58
CA LEU A 52 16.52 10.46 -20.42
C LEU A 52 17.90 9.77 -20.46
N ARG A 53 18.03 8.62 -21.12
CA ARG A 53 19.28 7.83 -21.14
C ARG A 53 20.50 8.65 -21.58
N GLN A 54 20.33 9.59 -22.49
CA GLN A 54 21.38 10.45 -23.02
C GLN A 54 21.67 11.69 -22.15
N ASP A 55 20.68 12.15 -21.39
CA ASP A 55 20.82 13.25 -20.42
C ASP A 55 21.09 12.68 -19.02
N LYS A 56 22.37 12.43 -18.72
CA LYS A 56 22.79 11.84 -17.44
C LYS A 56 22.37 12.68 -16.23
N PRO A 57 22.53 14.02 -16.21
CA PRO A 57 22.03 14.86 -15.13
C PRO A 57 20.53 14.72 -14.89
N ALA A 58 19.69 14.89 -15.92
CA ALA A 58 18.24 14.83 -15.77
C ALA A 58 17.77 13.41 -15.37
N ARG A 59 18.39 12.38 -15.94
CA ARG A 59 18.15 10.99 -15.55
C ARG A 59 18.44 10.74 -14.07
N ARG A 60 19.51 11.33 -13.53
CA ARG A 60 19.89 11.16 -12.11
C ARG A 60 18.81 11.72 -11.18
N VAL A 61 18.17 12.84 -11.55
CA VAL A 61 17.07 13.44 -10.79
C VAL A 61 15.89 12.48 -10.66
N ILE A 62 15.43 11.88 -11.78
CA ILE A 62 14.32 10.91 -11.75
C ILE A 62 14.73 9.61 -11.04
N LYS A 63 15.98 9.15 -11.22
CA LYS A 63 16.43 7.90 -10.59
C LYS A 63 16.48 8.00 -9.06
N SER A 64 16.82 9.17 -8.51
CA SER A 64 16.95 9.37 -7.05
C SER A 64 15.64 9.76 -6.36
N SER A 65 14.58 10.06 -7.11
CA SER A 65 13.32 10.61 -6.57
C SER A 65 12.38 9.60 -5.92
N ARG A 66 12.72 8.30 -5.89
CA ARG A 66 11.86 7.22 -5.37
C ARG A 66 11.21 7.57 -4.03
N TRP A 67 12.01 7.97 -3.04
CA TRP A 67 11.49 8.25 -1.70
C TRP A 67 10.64 9.52 -1.62
N LEU A 68 10.90 10.51 -2.48
CA LEU A 68 10.05 11.69 -2.59
C LEU A 68 8.67 11.30 -3.12
N LEU A 69 8.63 10.44 -4.12
CA LEU A 69 7.40 9.97 -4.74
C LEU A 69 6.58 9.07 -3.81
N LEU A 70 7.21 8.24 -2.96
CA LEU A 70 6.51 7.28 -2.10
C LEU A 70 5.97 7.87 -0.78
N ARG A 71 6.50 9.01 -0.32
CA ARG A 71 6.06 9.63 0.94
C ARG A 71 4.80 10.48 0.75
N ASN A 72 4.01 10.59 1.82
CA ASN A 72 2.91 11.55 1.86
C ASN A 72 3.48 12.97 1.88
N ARG A 73 2.92 13.86 1.05
CA ARG A 73 3.36 15.26 0.92
C ARG A 73 3.48 15.98 2.25
N ARG A 74 2.52 15.77 3.17
CA ARG A 74 2.50 16.38 4.52
C ARG A 74 3.67 15.95 5.42
N ASN A 75 4.32 14.83 5.11
CA ASN A 75 5.45 14.30 5.87
C ASN A 75 6.80 14.74 5.26
N LEU A 76 6.79 15.50 4.17
CA LEU A 76 8.00 16.00 3.52
C LEU A 76 8.42 17.34 4.13
N GLU A 77 9.71 17.51 4.36
CA GLU A 77 10.30 18.80 4.74
C GLU A 77 10.09 19.82 3.61
N HIS A 78 10.16 21.12 3.93
CA HIS A 78 9.94 22.17 2.93
C HIS A 78 10.84 22.03 1.68
N PRO A 79 12.17 21.80 1.78
CA PRO A 79 13.01 21.60 0.61
C PRO A 79 12.72 20.30 -0.16
N GLN A 80 12.13 19.30 0.49
CA GLN A 80 11.70 18.07 -0.17
C GLN A 80 10.39 18.29 -0.96
N ARG A 81 9.49 19.14 -0.45
CA ARG A 81 8.25 19.51 -1.15
C ARG A 81 8.52 20.29 -2.42
N VAL A 82 9.42 21.28 -2.38
CA VAL A 82 9.84 22.05 -3.56
C VAL A 82 10.38 21.12 -4.65
N ARG A 83 11.33 20.24 -4.31
CA ARG A 83 11.88 19.25 -5.25
C ARG A 83 10.84 18.29 -5.81
N LEU A 84 9.85 17.90 -5.00
CA LEU A 84 8.74 17.07 -5.47
C LEU A 84 7.89 17.86 -6.48
N ASP A 85 7.57 19.12 -6.20
CA ASP A 85 6.77 19.95 -7.09
C ASP A 85 7.45 20.15 -8.45
N GLU A 86 8.75 20.51 -8.45
CA GLU A 86 9.55 20.64 -9.67
C GLU A 86 9.56 19.33 -10.47
N LEU A 87 9.76 18.20 -9.81
CA LEU A 87 9.76 16.89 -10.46
C LEU A 87 8.41 16.56 -11.10
N LEU A 88 7.30 16.81 -10.40
CA LEU A 88 5.97 16.49 -10.90
C LEU A 88 5.55 17.46 -12.01
N GLN A 89 5.90 18.74 -11.90
CA GLN A 89 5.66 19.73 -12.97
C GLN A 89 6.42 19.37 -14.25
N ALA A 90 7.66 18.91 -14.12
CA ALA A 90 8.49 18.50 -15.27
C ALA A 90 8.15 17.11 -15.82
N ASN A 91 7.33 16.30 -15.13
CA ASN A 91 7.05 14.93 -15.53
C ASN A 91 5.58 14.54 -15.34
N GLN A 92 4.80 14.74 -16.41
CA GLN A 92 3.35 14.46 -16.43
C GLN A 92 2.97 13.01 -16.06
N PRO A 93 3.67 11.95 -16.53
CA PRO A 93 3.38 10.58 -16.10
C PRO A 93 3.60 10.35 -14.60
N LEU A 94 4.65 10.93 -14.00
CA LEU A 94 4.88 10.87 -12.57
C LEU A 94 3.85 11.66 -11.78
N LEU A 95 3.46 12.86 -12.24
CA LEU A 95 2.37 13.63 -11.66
C LEU A 95 1.07 12.82 -11.63
N THR A 96 0.67 12.26 -12.77
CA THR A 96 -0.55 11.47 -12.91
C THR A 96 -0.55 10.29 -11.94
N THR A 97 0.51 9.48 -11.93
CA THR A 97 0.59 8.33 -11.01
C THR A 97 0.65 8.73 -9.53
N TYR A 98 1.25 9.86 -9.20
CA TYR A 98 1.29 10.39 -7.84
C TYR A 98 -0.11 10.80 -7.35
N LEU A 99 -0.86 11.54 -8.18
CA LEU A 99 -2.23 11.96 -7.87
C LEU A 99 -3.18 10.76 -7.79
N MET A 100 -3.11 9.85 -8.76
CA MET A 100 -3.93 8.64 -8.81
C MET A 100 -3.74 7.76 -7.57
N ARG A 101 -2.54 7.71 -6.99
CA ARG A 101 -2.32 7.03 -5.71
C ARG A 101 -3.11 7.69 -4.58
N ASP A 102 -3.06 9.01 -4.48
CA ASP A 102 -3.68 9.74 -3.38
C ASP A 102 -5.20 9.73 -3.48
N GLU A 103 -5.73 9.71 -4.70
CA GLU A 103 -7.15 9.45 -4.96
C GLU A 103 -7.56 8.03 -4.56
N LEU A 104 -6.78 7.01 -4.94
CA LEU A 104 -7.06 5.61 -4.57
C LEU A 104 -7.15 5.44 -3.04
N LYS A 105 -6.29 6.11 -2.26
CA LYS A 105 -6.34 6.07 -0.79
C LYS A 105 -7.68 6.51 -0.23
N ARG A 106 -8.41 7.40 -0.92
CA ARG A 106 -9.69 7.94 -0.44
C ARG A 106 -10.74 6.85 -0.26
N LEU A 107 -10.65 5.75 -1.01
CA LEU A 107 -11.58 4.62 -0.92
C LEU A 107 -11.72 4.08 0.51
N TRP A 108 -10.65 4.06 1.31
CA TRP A 108 -10.66 3.56 2.68
C TRP A 108 -11.33 4.51 3.70
N PHE A 109 -11.63 5.74 3.30
CA PHE A 109 -12.20 6.76 4.18
C PHE A 109 -13.69 7.03 3.92
N TYR A 110 -14.28 6.41 2.89
CA TYR A 110 -15.72 6.46 2.69
C TYR A 110 -16.46 5.73 3.81
N ARG A 111 -17.62 6.28 4.20
CA ARG A 111 -18.53 5.66 5.18
C ARG A 111 -19.57 4.75 4.53
N HIS A 112 -19.89 5.00 3.27
CA HIS A 112 -20.95 4.32 2.54
C HIS A 112 -20.39 3.58 1.33
N PRO A 113 -20.65 2.26 1.19
CA PRO A 113 -20.12 1.46 0.07
C PRO A 113 -20.53 1.97 -1.31
N SER A 114 -21.71 2.57 -1.46
CA SER A 114 -22.18 3.10 -2.74
C SER A 114 -21.33 4.28 -3.23
N TRP A 115 -20.97 5.20 -2.34
CA TRP A 115 -20.09 6.32 -2.65
C TRP A 115 -18.66 5.85 -2.93
N ALA A 116 -18.16 4.88 -2.15
CA ALA A 116 -16.86 4.27 -2.41
C ALA A 116 -16.81 3.55 -3.77
N ARG A 117 -17.90 2.87 -4.16
CA ARG A 117 -18.02 2.20 -5.46
C ARG A 117 -17.99 3.21 -6.60
N LYS A 118 -18.77 4.30 -6.52
CA LYS A 118 -18.73 5.38 -7.52
C LYS A 118 -17.34 5.98 -7.67
N ALA A 119 -16.65 6.23 -6.55
CA ALA A 119 -15.28 6.74 -6.57
C ALA A 119 -14.30 5.74 -7.19
N TRP A 120 -14.47 4.45 -6.94
CA TRP A 120 -13.69 3.40 -7.58
C TRP A 120 -13.93 3.35 -9.10
N ASP A 121 -15.20 3.38 -9.53
CA ASP A 121 -15.55 3.29 -10.95
C ASP A 121 -14.93 4.49 -11.72
N HIS A 122 -15.03 5.71 -11.17
CA HIS A 122 -14.36 6.89 -11.71
C HIS A 122 -12.83 6.74 -11.77
N TRP A 123 -12.22 6.28 -10.68
CA TRP A 123 -10.78 6.08 -10.62
C TRP A 123 -10.30 5.01 -11.62
N LEU A 124 -11.09 3.95 -11.83
CA LEU A 124 -10.80 2.90 -12.81
C LEU A 124 -10.84 3.45 -14.24
N GLU A 125 -11.86 4.25 -14.57
CA GLU A 125 -11.97 4.93 -15.87
C GLU A 125 -10.77 5.85 -16.12
N GLN A 126 -10.37 6.65 -15.13
CA GLN A 126 -9.19 7.51 -15.22
C GLN A 126 -7.89 6.70 -15.38
N ALA A 127 -7.75 5.59 -14.66
CA ALA A 127 -6.60 4.71 -14.78
C ALA A 127 -6.49 4.12 -16.20
N GLN A 128 -7.61 3.69 -16.78
CA GLN A 128 -7.72 3.18 -18.15
C GLN A 128 -7.44 4.26 -19.20
N GLY A 129 -8.01 5.45 -19.02
CA GLY A 129 -7.79 6.59 -19.92
C GLY A 129 -6.44 7.30 -19.77
N SER A 130 -5.60 6.91 -18.81
CA SER A 130 -4.35 7.63 -18.48
C SER A 130 -3.24 7.50 -19.53
N GLY A 131 -3.29 6.48 -20.39
CA GLY A 131 -2.19 6.12 -21.29
C GLY A 131 -0.96 5.54 -20.57
N ILE A 132 -1.06 5.24 -19.27
CA ILE A 132 0.05 4.69 -18.46
C ILE A 132 -0.19 3.19 -18.23
N ALA A 133 0.47 2.35 -19.02
CA ALA A 133 0.28 0.89 -18.99
C ALA A 133 0.44 0.26 -17.59
N ALA A 134 1.38 0.75 -16.78
CA ALA A 134 1.60 0.25 -15.42
C ALA A 134 0.40 0.53 -14.49
N LEU A 135 -0.24 1.70 -14.65
CA LEU A 135 -1.41 2.11 -13.89
C LEU A 135 -2.65 1.32 -14.34
N GLU A 136 -2.85 1.20 -15.66
CA GLU A 136 -3.92 0.38 -16.25
C GLU A 136 -3.89 -1.07 -15.76
N HIS A 137 -2.71 -1.69 -15.83
CA HIS A 137 -2.52 -3.08 -15.42
C HIS A 137 -2.79 -3.27 -13.92
N PHE A 138 -2.33 -2.33 -13.11
CA PHE A 138 -2.59 -2.35 -11.67
C PHE A 138 -4.09 -2.22 -11.38
N ALA A 139 -4.79 -1.31 -12.06
CA ALA A 139 -6.24 -1.10 -11.89
C ALA A 139 -7.04 -2.35 -12.27
N HIS A 140 -6.72 -3.00 -13.40
CA HIS A 140 -7.34 -4.26 -13.81
C HIS A 140 -7.16 -5.37 -12.76
N LYS A 141 -5.96 -5.52 -12.22
CA LYS A 141 -5.69 -6.51 -11.16
C LYS A 141 -6.42 -6.19 -9.87
N LEU A 142 -6.47 -4.91 -9.49
CA LEU A 142 -7.06 -4.47 -8.23
C LEU A 142 -8.59 -4.66 -8.21
N LYS A 143 -9.24 -4.65 -9.38
CA LYS A 143 -10.70 -4.90 -9.52
C LYS A 143 -11.16 -6.18 -8.83
N ALA A 144 -10.37 -7.25 -8.87
CA ALA A 144 -10.68 -8.52 -8.22
C ALA A 144 -10.72 -8.45 -6.69
N TYR A 145 -10.11 -7.41 -6.10
CA TYR A 145 -10.02 -7.19 -4.65
C TYR A 145 -10.96 -6.07 -4.18
N LEU A 146 -11.78 -5.51 -5.06
CA LEU A 146 -12.64 -4.37 -4.75
C LEU A 146 -13.61 -4.67 -3.61
N HIS A 147 -14.15 -5.89 -3.53
CA HIS A 147 -15.08 -6.30 -2.47
C HIS A 147 -14.47 -6.05 -1.09
N GLY A 148 -13.22 -6.47 -0.86
CA GLY A 148 -12.57 -6.30 0.43
C GLY A 148 -12.14 -4.86 0.74
N ILE A 149 -11.94 -4.03 -0.29
CA ILE A 149 -11.74 -2.59 -0.11
C ILE A 149 -13.05 -1.94 0.33
N LEU A 150 -14.17 -2.28 -0.32
CA LEU A 150 -15.49 -1.73 0.02
C LEU A 150 -15.98 -2.20 1.39
N SER A 151 -15.63 -3.42 1.82
CA SER A 151 -15.91 -3.93 3.18
C SER A 151 -15.37 -3.02 4.28
N ARG A 152 -14.31 -2.24 4.01
CA ARG A 152 -13.75 -1.25 4.95
C ARG A 152 -14.76 -0.18 5.39
N CYS A 153 -15.76 0.11 4.54
CA CYS A 153 -16.83 1.06 4.86
C CYS A 153 -17.69 0.56 6.03
N ARG A 154 -17.98 -0.76 6.05
CA ARG A 154 -18.77 -1.42 7.09
C ARG A 154 -17.92 -1.79 8.31
N HIS A 155 -16.70 -2.26 8.05
CA HIS A 155 -15.80 -2.77 9.07
C HIS A 155 -14.53 -1.94 9.13
N ARG A 156 -14.38 -1.11 10.17
CA ARG A 156 -13.24 -0.19 10.29
C ARG A 156 -11.94 -0.84 10.77
N LEU A 157 -11.65 -2.04 10.28
CA LEU A 157 -10.47 -2.81 10.62
C LEU A 157 -9.25 -2.34 9.81
N ASN A 158 -8.06 -2.53 10.39
CA ASN A 158 -6.76 -2.37 9.72
C ASN A 158 -5.78 -3.37 10.34
N THR A 159 -4.63 -3.58 9.70
CA THR A 159 -3.59 -4.48 10.22
C THR A 159 -2.55 -3.74 11.07
N SER A 160 -2.74 -2.44 11.38
CA SER A 160 -1.69 -1.61 11.98
C SER A 160 -1.21 -2.09 13.35
N ILE A 161 -2.11 -2.61 14.20
CA ILE A 161 -1.75 -3.17 15.52
C ILE A 161 -0.94 -4.46 15.33
N VAL A 162 -1.41 -5.35 14.46
CA VAL A 162 -0.74 -6.62 14.14
C VAL A 162 0.65 -6.36 13.56
N GLU A 163 0.78 -5.37 12.68
CA GLU A 163 2.07 -4.94 12.13
C GLU A 163 3.00 -4.37 13.20
N GLY A 164 2.48 -3.63 14.18
CA GLY A 164 3.24 -3.19 15.35
C GLY A 164 3.81 -4.37 16.14
N ILE A 165 2.97 -5.37 16.43
CA ILE A 165 3.38 -6.61 17.09
C ILE A 165 4.44 -7.34 16.27
N ASN A 166 4.21 -7.52 14.97
CA ASN A 166 5.14 -8.17 14.03
C ASN A 166 6.51 -7.48 14.03
N ASN A 167 6.54 -6.14 14.07
CA ASN A 167 7.79 -5.38 14.11
C ASN A 167 8.55 -5.57 15.43
N THR A 168 7.85 -5.59 16.56
CA THR A 168 8.46 -5.89 17.86
C THR A 168 9.02 -7.32 17.91
N ILE A 169 8.28 -8.32 17.38
CA ILE A 169 8.78 -9.70 17.24
C ILE A 169 10.06 -9.74 16.39
N LYS A 170 10.08 -9.02 15.25
CA LYS A 170 11.28 -8.88 14.41
C LYS A 170 12.44 -8.22 15.15
N VAL A 171 12.19 -7.24 16.02
CA VAL A 171 13.21 -6.62 16.87
C VAL A 171 13.77 -7.61 17.89
N ILE A 172 12.91 -8.38 18.56
CA ILE A 172 13.33 -9.45 19.51
C ILE A 172 14.26 -10.44 18.80
N LYS A 173 13.84 -10.95 17.63
CA LYS A 173 14.65 -11.86 16.81
C LYS A 173 16.00 -11.24 16.41
N ARG A 174 16.01 -9.97 15.96
CA ARG A 174 17.25 -9.28 15.54
C ARG A 174 18.22 -9.05 16.69
N ARG A 175 17.73 -8.66 17.87
CA ARG A 175 18.57 -8.44 19.07
C ARG A 175 19.26 -9.72 19.54
N ALA A 176 18.64 -10.87 19.34
CA ALA A 176 19.21 -12.17 19.68
C ALA A 176 20.10 -12.77 18.58
N TYR A 177 20.24 -12.10 17.43
CA TYR A 177 20.88 -12.67 16.23
C TYR A 177 20.24 -14.00 15.77
N GLY A 178 18.93 -14.14 16.00
CA GLY A 178 18.17 -15.36 15.75
C GLY A 178 17.99 -16.24 16.99
N TYR A 179 17.09 -17.22 16.88
CA TYR A 179 16.85 -18.24 17.90
C TYR A 179 16.91 -19.60 17.22
N ARG A 180 17.60 -20.56 17.86
CA ARG A 180 17.65 -21.96 17.40
C ARG A 180 16.46 -22.76 17.92
N ASP A 181 16.03 -22.45 19.13
CA ASP A 181 14.87 -23.04 19.79
C ASP A 181 13.62 -22.19 19.51
N GLN A 182 12.63 -22.80 18.85
CA GLN A 182 11.36 -22.15 18.54
C GLN A 182 10.49 -21.95 19.77
N GLU A 183 10.46 -22.89 20.71
CA GLU A 183 9.67 -22.77 21.94
C GLU A 183 10.19 -21.62 22.79
N TYR A 184 11.52 -21.52 22.94
CA TYR A 184 12.14 -20.39 23.62
C TYR A 184 11.86 -19.06 22.92
N PHE A 185 11.84 -19.05 21.59
CA PHE A 185 11.46 -17.85 20.84
C PHE A 185 10.00 -17.45 21.10
N PHE A 186 9.06 -18.40 21.07
CA PHE A 186 7.66 -18.13 21.43
C PHE A 186 7.49 -17.68 22.87
N LEU A 187 8.29 -18.21 23.80
CA LEU A 187 8.32 -17.76 25.19
C LEU A 187 8.74 -16.28 25.28
N LYS A 188 9.78 -15.86 24.55
CA LYS A 188 10.20 -14.46 24.48
C LYS A 188 9.13 -13.55 23.86
N ILE A 189 8.40 -14.03 22.85
CA ILE A 189 7.27 -13.30 22.28
C ILE A 189 6.17 -13.12 23.35
N ARG A 190 5.73 -14.20 24.00
CA ARG A 190 4.69 -14.14 25.04
C ARG A 190 5.08 -13.22 26.20
N ALA A 191 6.35 -13.26 26.63
CA ALA A 191 6.86 -12.37 27.66
C ALA A 191 6.81 -10.89 27.26
N ALA A 192 7.02 -10.57 25.97
CA ALA A 192 6.93 -9.20 25.46
C ALA A 192 5.48 -8.70 25.27
N PHE A 193 4.52 -9.61 25.19
CA PHE A 193 3.09 -9.31 25.04
C PHE A 193 2.26 -10.09 26.07
N PRO A 194 2.30 -9.72 27.36
CA PRO A 194 1.59 -10.44 28.43
C PRO A 194 0.05 -10.40 28.31
N GLY A 195 -0.49 -9.72 27.28
CA GLY A 195 -1.91 -9.48 27.10
C GLY A 195 -2.39 -8.23 27.83
N ILE A 196 -3.62 -7.82 27.55
CA ILE A 196 -4.34 -6.86 28.38
C ILE A 196 -4.93 -7.69 29.52
N LEU A 197 -4.54 -7.42 30.77
CA LEU A 197 -5.23 -7.96 31.95
C LEU A 197 -6.72 -7.59 31.80
N ARG A 198 -7.56 -8.60 31.59
CA ARG A 198 -9.01 -8.44 31.56
C ARG A 198 -9.58 -8.40 32.97
#